data_AF-A0A397AJB0-F1
#
_entry.id   AF-A0A397AJB0-F1
#
_cell.length_a   1.000
_cell.length_b   1.000
_cell.length_c   1.000
_cell.angle_alpha   90.00
_cell.angle_beta   90.00
_cell.angle_gamma   90.00
#
_symmetry.space_group_name_H-M   'P 1'
#
loop_
_entity.id
_entity.type
_entity.pdbx_description
1 polymer ?
#
loop_
_entity_poly.entity_id
_entity_poly.type
_entity_poly.pdbx_seq_one_letter_code
_entity_poly.pdbx_strand_id
1 'polypeptide(L)'
;PNVGKSSVINALRKKRVCKVAPIPGETKVWQYITLMRRIFLIDCPGVVYDGVNDGEVETVLKGVVRAEKLPQPAEFIQPILDRVKKEHVIKVYGIPDWTDDNHFLDQLAIKSGKLLPKGEADHNNVAVQVINDFIRGKLPWFIAPPLKPEEQQAVEEGKDVSLEELAAFNAEALKGEGIDDDEEVEEEEEEEEEEQDEGVEEGDDDDEE
;
A
#
# COMPACT_ATOMS: atom_id res chain seq x y z
N PRO A 1 -0.67 -4.35 -6.95
CA PRO A 1 0.58 -3.72 -6.42
C PRO A 1 0.41 -3.35 -4.95
N ASN A 2 1.48 -3.12 -4.17
CA ASN A 2 1.42 -2.64 -2.77
C ASN A 2 0.62 -3.50 -1.75
N VAL A 3 0.24 -4.72 -2.09
CA VAL A 3 -0.46 -5.66 -1.18
C VAL A 3 0.47 -6.39 -0.20
N GLY A 4 1.75 -6.03 -0.16
CA GLY A 4 2.71 -6.60 0.80
C GLY A 4 3.38 -7.92 0.41
N LYS A 5 3.29 -8.39 -0.85
CA LYS A 5 3.89 -9.68 -1.28
C LYS A 5 5.36 -9.83 -0.87
N SER A 6 6.18 -8.85 -1.22
CA SER A 6 7.61 -8.81 -0.93
C SER A 6 7.88 -8.69 0.58
N SER A 7 7.03 -7.98 1.31
CA SER A 7 7.10 -7.87 2.77
C SER A 7 6.78 -9.19 3.47
N VAL A 8 5.81 -9.96 2.96
CA VAL A 8 5.48 -11.30 3.46
C VAL A 8 6.68 -12.23 3.28
N ILE A 9 7.35 -12.18 2.12
CA ILE A 9 8.54 -13.01 1.88
C ILE A 9 9.68 -12.64 2.85
N ASN A 10 9.93 -11.35 3.07
CA ASN A 10 10.90 -10.89 4.05
C ASN A 10 10.57 -11.36 5.48
N ALA A 11 9.28 -11.35 5.84
CA ALA A 11 8.83 -11.83 7.14
C ALA A 11 9.07 -13.34 7.30
N LEU A 12 8.75 -14.14 6.26
CA LEU A 12 8.98 -15.59 6.25
C LEU A 12 10.48 -15.92 6.32
N ARG A 13 11.34 -15.16 5.64
CA ARG A 13 12.80 -15.33 5.70
C ARG A 13 13.44 -14.75 6.96
N LYS A 14 12.70 -13.97 7.77
CA LYS A 14 13.22 -13.19 8.90
C LYS A 14 14.40 -12.27 8.56
N LYS A 15 14.60 -11.96 7.26
CA LYS A 15 15.64 -11.05 6.76
C LYS A 15 15.13 -10.32 5.51
N ARG A 16 15.77 -9.19 5.19
CA ARG A 16 15.43 -8.39 4.00
C ARG A 16 16.07 -9.01 2.75
N VAL A 17 15.33 -9.87 2.07
CA VAL A 17 15.72 -10.46 0.77
C VAL A 17 15.10 -9.71 -0.41
N CYS A 18 13.85 -9.26 -0.28
CA CYS A 18 13.18 -8.43 -1.28
C CYS A 18 13.30 -6.96 -0.94
N LYS A 19 13.52 -6.11 -1.95
CA LYS A 19 13.31 -4.67 -1.85
C LYS A 19 11.83 -4.37 -1.61
N VAL A 20 11.55 -3.43 -0.72
CA VAL A 20 10.21 -3.01 -0.34
C VAL A 20 10.16 -1.49 -0.22
N ALA A 21 9.08 -0.90 -0.73
CA ALA A 21 8.83 0.52 -0.62
C ALA A 21 7.32 0.79 -0.63
N PRO A 22 6.84 1.88 0.01
CA PRO A 22 5.42 2.27 -0.01
C PRO A 22 5.07 3.02 -1.31
N ILE A 23 5.56 2.51 -2.44
CA ILE A 23 5.32 3.02 -3.80
C ILE A 23 5.05 1.85 -4.74
N PRO A 24 4.09 1.98 -5.66
CA PRO A 24 3.83 0.93 -6.63
C PRO A 24 5.00 0.79 -7.61
N GLY A 25 5.22 -0.46 -8.04
CA GLY A 25 6.25 -0.83 -9.02
C GLY A 25 7.65 -0.98 -8.42
N GLU A 26 7.77 -1.26 -7.12
CA GLU A 26 9.06 -1.55 -6.48
C GLU A 26 9.69 -2.84 -7.06
N THR A 27 8.97 -3.96 -7.02
CA THR A 27 9.37 -5.20 -7.70
C THR A 27 9.12 -5.07 -9.21
N LYS A 28 10.19 -5.00 -10.00
CA LYS A 28 10.13 -4.85 -11.47
C LYS A 28 10.38 -6.15 -12.23
N VAL A 29 11.17 -7.05 -11.64
CA VAL A 29 11.55 -8.34 -12.23
C VAL A 29 11.23 -9.41 -11.19
N TRP A 30 10.81 -10.57 -11.67
CA TRP A 30 10.60 -11.74 -10.81
C TRP A 30 11.93 -12.28 -10.26
N GLN A 31 11.89 -12.90 -9.08
CA GLN A 31 13.06 -13.48 -8.43
C GLN A 31 12.70 -14.73 -7.62
N TYR A 32 13.63 -15.69 -7.60
CA TYR A 32 13.55 -16.89 -6.76
C TYR A 32 14.16 -16.64 -5.39
N ILE A 33 13.48 -17.13 -4.36
CA ILE A 33 13.91 -16.99 -2.97
C ILE A 33 13.76 -18.34 -2.29
N THR A 34 14.87 -18.93 -1.87
CA THR A 34 14.88 -20.19 -1.12
C THR A 34 14.36 -19.94 0.28
N LEU A 35 13.23 -20.56 0.65
CA LEU A 35 12.71 -20.53 2.02
C LEU A 35 13.32 -21.68 2.83
N MET A 36 13.22 -22.89 2.30
CA MET A 36 13.79 -24.13 2.83
C MET A 36 14.44 -24.92 1.69
N ARG A 37 15.20 -25.98 2.00
CA ARG A 37 15.89 -26.82 1.00
C ARG A 37 14.99 -27.34 -0.14
N ARG A 38 13.68 -27.47 0.10
CA ARG A 38 12.69 -28.00 -0.85
C ARG A 38 11.58 -27.02 -1.24
N ILE A 39 11.60 -25.79 -0.71
CA ILE A 39 10.54 -24.79 -0.93
C ILE A 39 11.16 -23.49 -1.41
N PHE A 40 10.76 -23.08 -2.61
CA PHE A 40 11.14 -21.81 -3.22
C PHE A 40 9.91 -20.90 -3.30
N LEU A 41 10.11 -19.64 -2.96
CA LEU A 41 9.15 -18.57 -3.15
C LEU A 41 9.52 -17.80 -4.41
N ILE A 42 8.51 -17.27 -5.09
CA ILE A 42 8.70 -16.40 -6.25
C ILE A 42 8.05 -15.06 -5.92
N ASP A 43 8.85 -13.99 -5.90
CA ASP A 43 8.32 -12.63 -5.85
C ASP A 43 8.18 -12.11 -7.27
N CYS A 44 6.98 -11.65 -7.63
CA CYS A 44 6.68 -11.11 -8.95
C CYS A 44 6.27 -9.64 -8.88
N PRO A 45 6.42 -8.88 -9.98
CA PRO A 45 5.79 -7.57 -10.13
C PRO A 45 4.28 -7.64 -9.86
N GLY A 46 3.71 -6.54 -9.34
CA GLY A 46 2.28 -6.47 -9.10
C GLY A 46 1.52 -6.29 -10.42
N VAL A 47 0.60 -7.20 -10.72
CA VAL A 47 -0.32 -7.09 -11.86
C VAL A 47 -1.60 -6.39 -11.42
N VAL A 48 -2.20 -5.64 -12.33
CA VAL A 48 -3.54 -5.05 -12.20
C VAL A 48 -4.36 -5.60 -13.35
N TYR A 49 -5.53 -6.15 -13.03
CA TYR A 49 -6.43 -6.68 -14.04
C TYR A 49 -7.43 -5.58 -14.41
N ASP A 50 -7.58 -5.30 -15.69
CA ASP A 50 -8.56 -4.33 -16.22
C ASP A 50 -9.98 -4.94 -16.24
N GLY A 51 -10.38 -5.54 -15.13
CA GLY A 51 -11.57 -6.37 -15.01
C GLY A 51 -12.64 -5.74 -14.11
N VAL A 52 -13.67 -5.21 -14.75
CA VAL A 52 -15.02 -4.91 -14.20
C VAL A 52 -15.09 -3.72 -13.23
N ASN A 53 -15.54 -2.58 -13.76
CA ASN A 53 -16.14 -1.45 -13.04
C ASN A 53 -15.29 -0.67 -12.02
N ASP A 54 -13.99 -0.96 -11.88
CA ASP A 54 -13.13 -0.10 -11.08
C ASP A 54 -12.98 1.26 -11.78
N GLY A 55 -13.69 2.27 -11.27
CA GLY A 55 -13.51 3.65 -11.71
C GLY A 55 -12.09 4.15 -11.40
N GLU A 56 -11.71 5.26 -12.03
CA GLU A 56 -10.39 5.88 -11.81
C GLU A 56 -10.09 6.11 -10.32
N VAL A 57 -11.10 6.55 -9.56
CA VAL A 57 -11.02 6.71 -8.10
C VAL A 57 -10.57 5.43 -7.41
N GLU A 58 -11.18 4.29 -7.74
CA GLU A 58 -10.87 3.03 -7.06
C GLU A 58 -9.45 2.54 -7.41
N THR A 59 -9.01 2.76 -8.65
CA THR A 59 -7.64 2.46 -9.08
C THR A 59 -6.61 3.27 -8.30
N VAL A 60 -6.86 4.56 -8.10
CA VAL A 60 -5.99 5.45 -7.31
C VAL A 60 -5.96 5.03 -5.84
N LEU A 61 -7.13 4.79 -5.24
CA LEU A 61 -7.24 4.48 -3.82
C LEU A 61 -6.71 3.09 -3.45
N LYS A 62 -6.69 2.14 -4.40
CA LYS A 62 -5.97 0.85 -4.27
C LYS A 62 -4.43 1.01 -4.33
N GLY A 63 -3.92 2.22 -4.56
CA GLY A 63 -2.48 2.50 -4.61
C GLY A 63 -1.77 1.87 -5.81
N VAL A 64 -2.49 1.71 -6.93
CA VAL A 64 -1.93 1.19 -8.18
C VAL A 64 -1.01 2.21 -8.84
N VAL A 65 -1.41 3.48 -8.82
CA VAL A 65 -0.66 4.59 -9.43
C VAL A 65 0.05 5.42 -8.37
N ARG A 66 1.12 6.11 -8.77
CA ARG A 66 1.83 7.05 -7.91
C ARG A 66 1.02 8.34 -7.82
N ALA A 67 0.69 8.78 -6.60
CA ALA A 67 -0.10 9.98 -6.38
C ALA A 67 0.56 11.23 -6.98
N GLU A 68 1.90 11.28 -6.99
CA GLU A 68 2.70 12.37 -7.55
C GLU A 68 2.56 12.51 -9.08
N LYS A 69 2.08 11.47 -9.77
CA LYS A 69 1.88 11.48 -11.22
C LYS A 69 0.44 11.79 -11.63
N LEU A 70 -0.46 11.99 -10.67
CA LEU A 70 -1.85 12.32 -10.95
C LEU A 70 -1.93 13.77 -11.46
N PRO A 71 -2.69 14.03 -12.54
CA PRO A 71 -2.86 15.38 -13.07
C PRO A 71 -3.69 16.26 -12.13
N GLN A 72 -4.72 15.70 -11.50
CA GLN A 72 -5.66 16.40 -10.62
C GLN A 72 -5.86 15.61 -9.31
N PRO A 73 -4.87 15.56 -8.41
CA PRO A 73 -4.96 14.80 -7.17
C PRO A 73 -6.07 15.30 -6.22
N ALA A 74 -6.48 16.58 -6.33
CA ALA A 74 -7.53 17.15 -5.48
C ALA A 74 -8.90 16.47 -5.65
N GLU A 75 -9.21 15.94 -6.84
CA GLU A 75 -10.51 15.30 -7.13
C GLU A 75 -10.72 13.98 -6.37
N PHE A 76 -9.65 13.37 -5.86
CA PHE A 76 -9.72 12.12 -5.09
C PHE A 76 -9.97 12.35 -3.61
N ILE A 77 -10.02 13.60 -3.14
CA ILE A 77 -10.13 13.93 -1.72
C ILE A 77 -11.55 13.71 -1.21
N GLN A 78 -12.57 14.17 -1.93
CA GLN A 78 -13.96 13.91 -1.54
C GLN A 78 -14.24 12.40 -1.39
N PRO A 79 -13.88 11.51 -2.35
CA PRO A 79 -14.03 10.07 -2.16
C PRO A 79 -13.26 9.47 -0.97
N ILE A 80 -12.14 10.07 -0.54
CA ILE A 80 -11.41 9.65 0.66
C ILE A 80 -12.19 10.05 1.91
N LEU A 81 -12.66 11.30 1.97
CA LEU A 81 -13.43 11.83 3.09
C LEU A 81 -14.75 11.08 3.28
N ASP A 82 -15.36 10.59 2.20
CA ASP A 82 -16.58 9.76 2.25
C ASP A 82 -16.33 8.36 2.82
N ARG A 83 -15.12 7.80 2.63
CA ARG A 83 -14.74 6.46 3.11
C ARG A 83 -14.24 6.46 4.55
N VAL A 84 -13.59 7.53 4.99
CA VAL A 84 -12.96 7.61 6.31
C VAL A 84 -13.91 8.30 7.30
N LYS A 85 -14.17 7.66 8.45
CA LYS A 85 -14.96 8.30 9.51
C LYS A 85 -14.37 9.65 9.91
N LYS A 86 -15.22 10.68 10.01
CA LYS A 86 -14.84 12.06 10.33
C LYS A 86 -13.92 12.16 11.56
N GLU A 87 -14.21 11.39 12.60
CA GLU A 87 -13.43 11.33 13.85
C GLU A 87 -11.95 10.95 13.61
N HIS A 88 -11.69 10.02 12.69
CA HIS A 88 -10.32 9.60 12.36
C HIS A 88 -9.57 10.69 11.60
N VAL A 89 -10.24 11.37 10.66
CA VAL A 89 -9.67 12.51 9.93
C VAL A 89 -9.33 13.65 10.91
N ILE A 90 -10.23 13.99 11.84
CA ILE A 90 -9.99 14.99 12.90
C ILE A 90 -8.81 14.56 13.76
N LYS A 91 -8.73 13.29 14.16
CA LYS A 91 -7.62 12.80 15.01
C LYS A 91 -6.27 12.86 14.30
N VAL A 92 -6.22 12.53 13.01
CA VAL A 92 -4.97 12.47 12.24
C VAL A 92 -4.50 13.85 11.81
N TYR A 93 -5.40 14.70 11.32
CA TYR A 93 -5.05 16.02 10.78
C TYR A 93 -5.28 17.16 11.77
N GLY A 94 -6.05 16.96 12.84
CA GLY A 94 -6.42 17.99 13.81
C GLY A 94 -7.17 19.16 13.17
N ILE A 95 -7.99 18.87 12.16
CA ILE A 95 -8.90 19.81 11.50
C ILE A 95 -10.27 19.55 12.11
N PRO A 96 -10.88 20.50 12.84
CA PRO A 96 -12.07 20.23 13.65
C PRO A 96 -13.32 20.00 12.81
N ASP A 97 -13.47 20.75 11.72
CA ASP A 97 -14.61 20.65 10.81
C ASP A 97 -14.27 21.18 9.42
N TRP A 98 -15.02 20.76 8.40
CA TRP A 98 -14.93 21.22 7.03
C TRP A 98 -16.29 21.10 6.33
N THR A 99 -16.49 21.93 5.30
CA THR A 99 -17.76 22.02 4.55
C THR A 99 -17.70 21.21 3.25
N ASP A 100 -16.59 21.28 2.57
CA ASP A 100 -16.26 20.62 1.31
C ASP A 100 -14.78 20.18 1.33
N ASP A 101 -14.40 19.40 0.33
CA ASP A 101 -13.03 18.93 0.12
C ASP A 101 -12.04 20.10 -0.04
N ASN A 102 -12.42 21.17 -0.74
CA ASN A 102 -11.57 22.37 -0.90
C ASN A 102 -11.31 23.07 0.44
N HIS A 103 -12.34 23.29 1.28
CA HIS A 103 -12.14 23.89 2.60
C HIS A 103 -11.29 22.99 3.51
N PHE A 104 -11.42 21.67 3.40
CA PHE A 104 -10.52 20.73 4.09
C PHE A 104 -9.07 20.91 3.62
N LEU A 105 -8.84 20.98 2.31
CA LEU A 105 -7.51 21.18 1.73
C LEU A 105 -6.90 22.52 2.11
N ASP A 106 -7.68 23.60 2.14
CA ASP A 106 -7.23 24.93 2.59
C ASP A 106 -6.73 24.90 4.03
N GLN A 107 -7.54 24.35 4.94
CA GLN A 107 -7.17 24.23 6.34
C GLN A 107 -5.91 23.36 6.53
N LEU A 108 -5.81 22.27 5.77
CA LEU A 108 -4.64 21.39 5.82
C LEU A 108 -3.39 22.04 5.23
N ALA A 109 -3.52 22.81 4.15
CA ALA A 109 -2.44 23.55 3.52
C ALA A 109 -1.84 24.59 4.48
N ILE A 110 -2.69 25.38 5.12
CA ILE A 110 -2.28 26.39 6.12
C ILE A 110 -1.58 25.71 7.29
N LYS A 111 -2.16 24.61 7.81
CA LYS A 111 -1.59 23.89 8.95
C LYS A 111 -0.25 23.21 8.63
N SER A 112 -0.11 22.66 7.43
CA SER A 112 1.11 21.97 6.99
C SER A 112 2.17 22.91 6.41
N GLY A 113 1.86 24.20 6.24
CA GLY A 113 2.75 25.18 5.62
C GLY A 113 2.94 24.99 4.12
N LYS A 114 2.09 24.19 3.46
CA LYS A 114 2.13 23.93 2.02
C LYS A 114 1.37 25.01 1.27
N LEU A 115 2.01 26.17 1.16
CA LEU A 115 1.46 27.34 0.49
C LEU A 115 2.28 27.68 -0.76
N LEU A 116 1.57 28.07 -1.81
CA LEU A 116 2.13 28.67 -3.01
C LEU A 116 2.64 30.09 -2.73
N PRO A 117 3.44 30.68 -3.64
CA PRO A 117 3.79 32.09 -3.57
C PRO A 117 2.53 32.95 -3.38
N LYS A 118 2.63 33.99 -2.55
CA LYS A 118 1.51 34.85 -2.11
C LYS A 118 0.58 34.24 -1.05
N GLY A 119 0.89 33.05 -0.54
CA GLY A 119 0.16 32.46 0.59
C GLY A 119 -1.12 31.73 0.21
N GLU A 120 -1.31 31.43 -1.08
CA GLU A 120 -2.42 30.60 -1.57
C GLU A 120 -2.18 29.13 -1.20
N ALA A 121 -3.23 28.39 -0.89
CA ALA A 121 -3.11 26.98 -0.52
C ALA A 121 -2.68 26.11 -1.71
N ASP A 122 -1.68 25.25 -1.52
CA ASP A 122 -1.28 24.29 -2.55
C ASP A 122 -2.13 23.01 -2.45
N HIS A 123 -3.31 23.04 -3.06
CA HIS A 123 -4.25 21.93 -3.04
C HIS A 123 -3.66 20.64 -3.58
N ASN A 124 -2.86 20.70 -4.65
CA ASN A 124 -2.33 19.51 -5.30
C ASN A 124 -1.31 18.79 -4.41
N ASN A 125 -0.33 19.50 -3.85
CA ASN A 125 0.68 18.89 -2.98
C ASN A 125 0.12 18.42 -1.64
N VAL A 126 -0.94 19.06 -1.15
CA VAL A 126 -1.67 18.61 0.03
C VAL A 126 -2.49 17.37 -0.30
N ALA A 127 -3.18 17.35 -1.44
CA ALA A 127 -3.96 16.20 -1.88
C ALA A 127 -3.10 14.96 -2.09
N VAL A 128 -1.94 15.08 -2.74
CA VAL A 128 -0.95 13.98 -2.89
C VAL A 128 -0.54 13.42 -1.53
N GLN A 129 -0.35 14.27 -0.52
CA GLN A 129 -0.05 13.81 0.83
C GLN A 129 -1.23 13.03 1.44
N VAL A 130 -2.45 13.52 1.30
CA VAL A 130 -3.64 12.86 1.85
C VAL A 130 -3.88 11.50 1.18
N ILE A 131 -3.72 11.40 -0.15
CA ILE A 131 -3.81 10.14 -0.88
C ILE A 131 -2.75 9.15 -0.39
N ASN A 132 -1.50 9.61 -0.24
CA ASN A 132 -0.43 8.77 0.29
C ASN A 132 -0.69 8.33 1.74
N ASP A 133 -1.19 9.22 2.59
CA ASP A 133 -1.58 8.92 3.98
C ASP A 133 -2.71 7.88 4.03
N PHE A 134 -3.67 7.95 3.10
CA PHE A 134 -4.73 6.97 2.94
C PHE A 134 -4.20 5.59 2.52
N ILE A 135 -3.40 5.52 1.46
CA ILE A 135 -2.85 4.26 0.93
C ILE A 135 -1.92 3.59 1.95
N ARG A 136 -1.14 4.38 2.71
CA ARG A 136 -0.20 3.87 3.72
C ARG A 136 -0.88 3.48 5.04
N GLY A 137 -2.21 3.62 5.13
CA GLY A 137 -2.98 3.23 6.31
C GLY A 137 -2.83 4.18 7.51
N LYS A 138 -2.35 5.41 7.30
CA LYS A 138 -2.32 6.43 8.36
C LYS A 138 -3.74 6.90 8.69
N LEU A 139 -4.60 6.97 7.67
CA LEU A 139 -6.04 7.10 7.85
C LEU A 139 -6.65 5.71 7.97
N PRO A 140 -7.18 5.31 9.14
CA PRO A 140 -7.81 4.01 9.30
C PRO A 140 -9.15 3.98 8.57
N TRP A 141 -9.31 3.01 7.68
CA TRP A 141 -10.55 2.74 6.97
C TRP A 141 -10.62 1.25 6.60
N PHE A 142 -11.83 0.77 6.36
CA PHE A 142 -12.08 -0.58 5.86
C PHE A 142 -13.44 -0.63 5.17
N ILE A 143 -13.62 -1.60 4.28
CA ILE A 143 -14.92 -1.96 3.73
C ILE A 143 -15.47 -3.08 4.59
N ALA A 144 -16.69 -2.90 5.11
CA ALA A 144 -17.34 -3.96 5.87
C ALA A 144 -17.54 -5.19 4.98
N PRO A 145 -17.31 -6.41 5.51
CA PRO A 145 -17.61 -7.62 4.76
C PRO A 145 -19.11 -7.70 4.43
N PRO A 146 -19.53 -8.51 3.45
CA PRO A 146 -20.95 -8.71 3.17
C PRO A 146 -21.64 -9.29 4.41
N LEU A 147 -22.40 -8.44 5.10
CA LEU A 147 -23.12 -8.79 6.31
C LEU A 147 -24.43 -9.50 5.96
N LYS A 148 -24.84 -10.45 6.79
CA LYS A 148 -26.21 -10.99 6.73
C LYS A 148 -27.22 -9.89 7.11
N PRO A 149 -28.48 -9.98 6.67
CA PRO A 149 -29.50 -8.96 6.99
C PRO A 149 -29.65 -8.68 8.50
N GLU A 150 -29.51 -9.70 9.34
CA GLU A 150 -29.59 -9.58 10.81
C GLU A 150 -28.40 -8.78 11.40
N GLU A 151 -27.21 -8.95 10.82
CA GLU A 151 -25.99 -8.25 11.23
C GLU A 151 -25.98 -6.81 10.73
N GLN A 152 -26.58 -6.54 9.57
CA GLN A 152 -26.76 -5.18 9.04
C GLN A 152 -27.63 -4.33 9.97
N GLN A 153 -28.73 -4.90 10.48
CA GLN A 153 -29.60 -4.21 11.45
C GLN A 153 -28.86 -3.88 12.75
N ALA A 154 -28.02 -4.79 13.25
CA ALA A 154 -27.23 -4.54 14.46
C ALA A 154 -26.20 -3.41 14.29
N VAL A 155 -25.58 -3.30 13.10
CA VAL A 155 -24.63 -2.22 12.77
C VAL A 155 -25.36 -0.88 12.60
N GLU A 156 -26.52 -0.87 11.96
CA GLU A 156 -27.36 0.34 11.84
C GLU A 156 -27.88 0.82 13.21
N GLU A 157 -28.11 -0.09 14.16
CA GLU A 157 -28.44 0.22 15.55
C GLU A 157 -27.24 0.72 16.38
N GLY A 158 -26.05 0.82 15.80
CA GLY A 158 -24.85 1.33 16.48
C GLY A 158 -24.31 0.39 17.57
N LYS A 159 -24.65 -0.91 17.51
CA LYS A 159 -24.04 -1.92 18.39
C LYS A 159 -22.68 -2.29 17.85
N ASP A 160 -21.68 -1.48 18.16
CA ASP A 160 -20.29 -1.84 17.92
C ASP A 160 -19.93 -3.07 18.77
N VAL A 161 -19.26 -4.05 18.14
CA VAL A 161 -18.69 -5.20 18.84
C VAL A 161 -17.63 -4.69 19.80
N SER A 162 -17.67 -5.13 21.06
CA SER A 162 -16.73 -4.68 22.08
C SER A 162 -15.29 -5.10 21.74
N LEU A 163 -14.31 -4.30 22.17
CA LEU A 163 -12.89 -4.62 21.98
C LEU A 163 -12.53 -5.96 22.64
N GLU A 164 -13.23 -6.30 23.73
CA GLU A 164 -13.09 -7.57 24.45
C GLU A 164 -13.55 -8.77 23.62
N GLU A 165 -14.66 -8.65 22.88
CA GLU A 165 -15.16 -9.70 21.98
C GLU A 165 -14.22 -9.94 20.79
N LEU A 166 -13.67 -8.86 20.22
CA LEU A 166 -12.66 -8.94 19.16
C LEU A 166 -11.35 -9.59 19.64
N ALA A 167 -10.90 -9.27 20.85
CA ALA A 167 -9.70 -9.86 21.44
C ALA A 167 -9.86 -11.36 21.70
N ALA A 168 -11.05 -11.79 22.16
CA ALA A 168 -11.36 -13.20 22.38
C ALA A 168 -11.32 -13.99 21.07
N PHE A 169 -11.89 -13.46 19.99
CA PHE A 169 -11.87 -14.10 18.66
C PHE A 169 -10.44 -14.31 18.13
N ASN A 170 -9.58 -13.29 18.24
CA ASN A 170 -8.18 -13.39 17.81
C ASN A 170 -7.37 -14.41 18.62
N ALA A 171 -7.61 -14.50 19.93
CA ALA A 171 -6.93 -15.47 20.79
C ALA A 171 -7.33 -16.92 20.48
N GLU A 172 -8.54 -17.14 19.96
CA GLU A 172 -9.02 -18.46 19.56
C GLU A 172 -8.45 -18.88 18.20
N ALA A 173 -8.35 -17.96 17.24
CA ALA A 173 -7.74 -18.21 15.93
C ALA A 173 -6.24 -18.58 16.01
N LEU A 174 -5.50 -18.00 16.97
CA LEU A 174 -4.08 -18.29 17.19
C LEU A 174 -3.80 -19.63 17.88
N LYS A 175 -4.82 -20.35 18.35
CA LYS A 175 -4.67 -21.69 18.96
C LYS A 175 -4.69 -22.82 17.92
N GLY A 176 -4.87 -22.52 16.63
CA GLY A 176 -4.72 -23.49 15.55
C GLY A 176 -3.27 -23.97 15.44
N GLU A 177 -3.11 -25.29 15.35
CA GLU A 177 -1.85 -26.05 15.45
C GLU A 177 -0.65 -25.39 14.74
N GLY A 178 0.40 -25.10 15.52
CA GLY A 178 1.69 -24.63 15.03
C GLY A 178 2.39 -25.73 14.24
N ILE A 179 2.99 -25.35 13.12
CA ILE A 179 3.97 -26.17 12.41
C ILE A 179 5.26 -26.09 13.21
N ASP A 180 5.72 -27.23 13.75
CA ASP A 180 6.99 -27.37 14.44
C ASP A 180 8.15 -27.14 13.45
N ASP A 181 8.71 -25.93 13.44
CA ASP A 181 9.93 -25.58 12.69
C ASP A 181 11.17 -25.83 13.56
N ASP A 182 11.55 -27.10 13.74
CA ASP A 182 12.88 -27.51 14.22
C ASP A 182 13.73 -27.97 13.02
N GLU A 183 14.25 -27.02 12.23
CA GLU A 183 15.50 -27.23 11.47
C GLU A 183 16.29 -25.91 11.45
N GLU A 184 17.34 -25.84 12.28
CA GLU A 184 18.38 -24.81 12.18
C GLU A 184 19.02 -24.89 10.79
N VAL A 185 18.86 -23.83 10.00
CA VAL A 185 19.55 -23.70 8.71
C VAL A 185 20.83 -22.91 8.94
N GLU A 186 21.97 -23.59 8.84
CA GLU A 186 23.30 -22.98 8.82
C GLU A 186 23.39 -21.94 7.70
N GLU A 187 23.90 -20.75 8.03
CA GLU A 187 24.12 -19.66 7.08
C GLU A 187 25.38 -19.97 6.26
N GLU A 188 25.21 -20.35 4.99
CA GLU A 188 26.29 -20.27 4.01
C GLU A 188 26.29 -18.86 3.39
N GLU A 189 27.37 -18.12 3.64
CA GLU A 189 27.69 -16.86 2.97
C GLU A 189 28.18 -17.18 1.54
N GLU A 190 27.38 -16.85 0.52
CA GLU A 190 27.87 -16.85 -0.87
C GLU A 190 28.36 -15.43 -1.21
N GLU A 191 29.65 -15.33 -1.55
CA GLU A 191 30.32 -14.12 -2.01
C GLU A 191 29.75 -13.68 -3.39
N GLU A 192 29.38 -12.41 -3.52
CA GLU A 192 28.93 -11.82 -4.78
C GLU A 192 30.13 -11.64 -5.74
N GLU A 193 30.18 -12.39 -6.84
CA GLU A 193 31.03 -12.06 -7.99
C GLU A 193 30.33 -10.99 -8.84
N GLU A 194 30.89 -9.78 -8.88
CA GLU A 194 30.49 -8.71 -9.80
C GLU A 194 30.96 -9.05 -11.22
N GLU A 195 30.06 -9.52 -12.09
CA GLU A 195 30.34 -9.53 -13.54
C GLU A 195 30.15 -8.12 -14.10
N GLN A 196 31.27 -7.54 -14.56
CA GLN A 196 31.34 -6.29 -15.33
C GLN A 196 30.87 -6.56 -16.75
N ASP A 197 29.81 -5.88 -17.16
CA ASP A 197 29.29 -5.83 -18.53
C ASP A 197 30.23 -4.97 -19.39
N GLU A 198 31.19 -5.59 -20.09
CA GLU A 198 31.95 -4.93 -21.15
C GLU A 198 31.16 -4.94 -22.46
N GLY A 199 30.87 -3.73 -22.95
CA GLY A 199 30.12 -3.49 -24.17
C GLY A 199 30.74 -4.13 -25.41
N VAL A 200 29.88 -4.79 -26.19
CA VAL A 200 30.21 -5.28 -27.53
C VAL A 200 30.11 -4.11 -28.52
N GLU A 201 31.26 -3.71 -29.08
CA GLU A 201 31.33 -2.89 -30.29
C GLU A 201 30.86 -3.72 -31.49
N GLU A 202 29.79 -3.28 -32.16
CA GLU A 202 29.42 -3.80 -33.50
C GLU A 202 30.35 -3.18 -34.55
N GLY A 203 31.18 -4.01 -35.17
CA GLY A 203 31.86 -3.71 -36.43
C GLY A 203 31.02 -4.21 -37.60
N ASP A 204 30.51 -3.29 -38.41
CA ASP A 204 29.98 -3.57 -39.74
C ASP A 204 31.14 -3.52 -40.75
N ASP A 205 31.58 -4.70 -41.22
CA ASP A 205 32.32 -4.87 -42.47
C ASP A 205 31.44 -5.73 -43.40
N ASP A 206 30.81 -5.11 -44.39
CA ASP A 206 30.14 -5.77 -45.53
C ASP A 206 30.82 -5.31 -46.84
N ASP A 207 31.66 -6.21 -47.35
CA ASP A 207 32.31 -6.30 -48.68
C ASP A 207 31.94 -7.74 -49.13
N GLU A 208 31.42 -8.12 -50.31
CA GLU A 208 31.56 -7.73 -51.71
C GLU A 208 30.43 -8.41 -52.54
N GLU A 209 29.94 -7.75 -53.59
CA GLU A 209 29.88 -8.19 -55.02
C GLU A 209 28.90 -7.33 -55.86
#